data_AF-A0A3M2SYP9-F1
#
_entry.id   AF-A0A3M2SYP9-F1
#
_cell.length_a   1.000
_cell.length_b   1.000
_cell.length_c   1.000
_cell.angle_alpha   90.00
_cell.angle_beta   90.00
_cell.angle_gamma   90.00
#
_symmetry.space_group_name_H-M   'P 1'
#
loop_
_entity.id
_entity.type
_entity.pdbx_description
1 polymer ?
#
loop_
_entity_poly.entity_id
_entity_poly.type
_entity_poly.pdbx_seq_one_letter_code
_entity_poly.pdbx_strand_id
1 'polypeptide(L)'
;MMQDPGWIFYPANLEYFIAYEERNYELRVAEASRGIQRNRSCPTATDYATAQQQSGRISANAVGGLYRRVFLRRLHPHIPPNDLAQEKSWFGAPIAALRRAIHATGSFRVTAFRPEDLSQLRTLQALYARPDPDLSSPISPPIPRAAVPSADTRDDRPPSKKRCLPSGSLAEDNASETRYDQTRESSHSKDVHDWVLGPRMSTEEIVSRYASVF
;
A
#
# COMPACT_ATOMS: atom_id res chain seq x y z
N MET A 1 26.54 3.77 -0.12
CA MET A 1 26.47 2.97 -1.36
C MET A 1 26.45 1.44 -1.14
N MET A 2 26.21 0.94 0.08
CA MET A 2 26.46 -0.47 0.44
C MET A 2 25.20 -1.37 0.48
N GLN A 3 24.01 -0.84 0.19
CA GLN A 3 22.73 -1.58 0.32
C GLN A 3 22.06 -1.93 -1.02
N ASP A 4 22.77 -1.72 -2.13
CA ASP A 4 22.21 -1.98 -3.44
C ASP A 4 22.48 -3.43 -3.85
N PRO A 5 21.44 -4.29 -4.01
CA PRO A 5 21.64 -5.69 -4.35
C PRO A 5 22.28 -5.89 -5.72
N GLY A 6 22.32 -4.86 -6.57
CA GLY A 6 22.97 -4.93 -7.89
C GLY A 6 22.21 -5.73 -8.93
N TRP A 7 21.19 -6.49 -8.51
CA TRP A 7 20.26 -7.23 -9.33
C TRP A 7 18.91 -7.36 -8.63
N ILE A 8 17.88 -7.59 -9.42
CA ILE A 8 16.52 -7.93 -8.97
C ILE A 8 15.98 -9.07 -9.82
N PHE A 9 14.84 -9.61 -9.43
CA PHE A 9 14.12 -10.59 -10.22
C PHE A 9 12.62 -10.42 -10.05
N TYR A 10 11.87 -10.84 -11.07
CA TYR A 10 10.41 -10.76 -11.14
C TYR A 10 9.82 -11.94 -11.91
N PRO A 11 8.53 -12.23 -11.76
CA PRO A 11 7.89 -13.34 -12.46
C PRO A 11 8.07 -13.23 -13.98
N ALA A 12 8.41 -14.33 -14.64
CA ALA A 12 8.71 -14.33 -16.08
C ALA A 12 7.46 -14.09 -16.96
N ASN A 13 6.31 -14.53 -16.48
CA ASN A 13 5.00 -14.31 -17.10
C ASN A 13 4.23 -13.25 -16.30
N LEU A 14 4.30 -11.99 -16.72
CA LEU A 14 3.58 -10.88 -16.08
C LEU A 14 2.11 -10.81 -16.54
N GLU A 15 1.80 -11.27 -17.75
CA GLU A 15 0.44 -11.33 -18.30
C GLU A 15 -0.51 -12.13 -17.40
N TYR A 16 -0.03 -13.22 -16.79
CA TYR A 16 -0.79 -13.97 -15.79
C TYR A 16 -1.29 -13.07 -14.65
N PHE A 17 -0.46 -12.17 -14.14
CA PHE A 17 -0.83 -11.29 -13.03
C PHE A 17 -1.78 -10.18 -13.48
N ILE A 18 -1.63 -9.69 -14.71
CA ILE A 18 -2.53 -8.71 -15.30
C ILE A 18 -3.93 -9.32 -15.40
N ALA A 19 -4.04 -10.48 -16.04
CA ALA A 19 -5.30 -11.19 -16.20
C ALA A 19 -5.93 -11.61 -14.85
N TYR A 20 -5.10 -11.98 -13.87
CA TYR A 20 -5.58 -12.29 -12.52
C TYR A 20 -6.19 -11.06 -11.84
N GLU A 21 -5.50 -9.92 -11.85
CA GLU A 21 -5.98 -8.71 -11.19
C GLU A 21 -7.22 -8.14 -11.88
N GLU A 22 -7.29 -8.16 -13.21
CA GLU A 22 -8.48 -7.74 -13.96
C GLU A 22 -9.70 -8.59 -13.57
N ARG A 23 -9.57 -9.91 -13.61
CA ARG A 23 -10.65 -10.82 -13.18
C ARG A 23 -11.00 -10.62 -11.71
N ASN A 24 -10.02 -10.40 -10.85
CA ASN A 24 -10.27 -10.13 -9.43
C ASN A 24 -11.07 -8.84 -9.24
N TYR A 25 -10.73 -7.79 -9.98
CA TYR A 25 -11.43 -6.52 -9.94
C TYR A 25 -12.88 -6.65 -10.43
N GLU A 26 -13.11 -7.33 -11.55
CA GLU A 26 -14.47 -7.59 -12.07
C GLU A 26 -15.35 -8.33 -11.05
N LEU A 27 -14.79 -9.34 -10.37
CA LEU A 27 -15.49 -10.04 -9.30
C LEU A 27 -15.85 -9.10 -8.15
N ARG A 28 -14.91 -8.23 -7.73
CA ARG A 28 -15.16 -7.25 -6.67
C ARG A 28 -16.23 -6.23 -7.08
N VAL A 29 -16.25 -5.78 -8.34
CA VAL A 29 -17.31 -4.90 -8.85
C VAL A 29 -18.67 -5.59 -8.81
N ALA A 30 -18.74 -6.85 -9.26
CA ALA A 30 -19.98 -7.61 -9.26
C ALA A 30 -20.51 -7.86 -7.84
N GLU A 31 -19.65 -8.15 -6.87
CA GLU A 31 -20.02 -8.34 -5.47
C GLU A 31 -20.36 -7.01 -4.77
N ALA A 32 -19.65 -5.93 -5.08
CA ALA A 32 -19.95 -4.59 -4.55
C ALA A 32 -21.34 -4.10 -4.99
N SER A 33 -21.78 -4.46 -6.22
CA SER A 33 -23.15 -4.20 -6.69
C SER A 33 -24.23 -4.96 -5.91
N ARG A 34 -23.83 -6.02 -5.18
CA ARG A 34 -24.69 -6.79 -4.28
C ARG A 34 -24.54 -6.34 -2.82
N GLY A 35 -23.80 -5.26 -2.58
CA GLY A 35 -23.51 -4.75 -1.24
C GLY A 35 -22.45 -5.54 -0.48
N ILE A 36 -21.68 -6.42 -1.13
CA ILE A 36 -20.62 -7.21 -0.49
C ILE A 36 -19.26 -6.60 -0.83
N GLN A 37 -18.55 -6.10 0.17
CA GLN A 37 -17.17 -5.64 0.01
C GLN A 37 -16.22 -6.83 0.14
N ARG A 38 -15.59 -7.22 -0.97
CA ARG A 38 -14.57 -8.27 -0.98
C ARG A 38 -13.17 -7.68 -0.98
N ASN A 39 -12.32 -8.23 -0.11
CA ASN A 39 -10.90 -7.88 -0.06
C ASN A 39 -10.18 -8.31 -1.34
N ARG A 40 -9.19 -7.52 -1.74
CA ARG A 40 -8.32 -7.87 -2.86
C ARG A 40 -7.57 -9.18 -2.57
N SER A 41 -7.62 -10.09 -3.52
CA SER A 41 -6.86 -11.34 -3.47
C SER A 41 -5.61 -11.23 -4.31
N CYS A 42 -4.56 -11.96 -3.94
CA CYS A 42 -3.31 -12.03 -4.68
C CYS A 42 -2.99 -13.48 -5.01
N PRO A 43 -2.42 -13.76 -6.20
CA PRO A 43 -1.98 -15.10 -6.54
C PRO A 43 -0.83 -15.54 -5.61
N THR A 44 -0.95 -16.75 -5.09
CA THR A 44 0.09 -17.37 -4.28
C THR A 44 1.22 -17.92 -5.15
N ALA A 45 2.34 -18.32 -4.54
CA ALA A 45 3.44 -18.96 -5.26
C ALA A 45 3.01 -20.28 -5.91
N THR A 46 2.12 -21.04 -5.25
CA THR A 46 1.55 -22.28 -5.77
C THR A 46 0.61 -22.01 -6.95
N ASP A 47 -0.28 -21.02 -6.86
CA ASP A 47 -1.18 -20.67 -7.98
C ASP A 47 -0.39 -20.31 -9.24
N TYR A 48 0.69 -19.54 -9.06
CA TYR A 48 1.56 -19.15 -10.16
C TYR A 48 2.28 -20.36 -10.79
N ALA A 49 2.85 -21.24 -9.97
CA ALA A 49 3.50 -22.45 -10.45
C ALA A 49 2.52 -23.37 -11.18
N THR A 50 1.32 -23.59 -10.62
CA THR A 50 0.28 -24.42 -11.25
C THR A 50 -0.18 -23.85 -12.58
N ALA A 51 -0.38 -22.53 -12.68
CA ALA A 51 -0.74 -21.89 -13.95
C ALA A 51 0.36 -22.09 -15.01
N GLN A 52 1.63 -22.02 -14.60
CA GLN A 52 2.74 -22.28 -15.51
C GLN A 52 2.84 -23.76 -15.94
N GLN A 53 2.55 -24.71 -15.04
CA GLN A 53 2.46 -26.13 -15.36
C GLN A 53 1.36 -26.40 -16.39
N GLN A 54 0.17 -25.82 -16.16
CA GLN A 54 -0.98 -25.96 -17.08
C GLN A 54 -0.68 -25.39 -18.46
N SER A 55 0.07 -24.29 -18.54
CA SER A 55 0.52 -23.71 -19.82
C SER A 55 1.70 -24.44 -20.48
N GLY A 56 2.21 -25.52 -19.87
CA GLY A 56 3.36 -26.28 -20.36
C GLY A 56 4.71 -25.55 -20.27
N ARG A 57 4.80 -24.43 -19.53
CA ARG A 57 6.04 -23.66 -19.39
C ARG A 57 7.04 -24.28 -18.40
N ILE A 58 6.55 -25.02 -17.42
CA ILE A 58 7.39 -25.75 -16.46
C ILE A 58 6.96 -27.20 -16.34
N SER A 59 7.92 -28.06 -15.99
CA SER A 59 7.65 -29.47 -15.69
C SER A 59 6.78 -29.63 -14.44
N ALA A 60 6.01 -30.72 -14.37
CA ALA A 60 5.25 -31.11 -13.19
C ALA A 60 6.13 -31.23 -11.92
N ASN A 61 7.42 -31.52 -12.09
CA ASN A 61 8.38 -31.66 -10.99
C ASN A 61 9.12 -30.36 -10.64
N ALA A 62 8.70 -29.21 -11.19
CA ALA A 62 9.34 -27.93 -10.90
C ALA A 62 9.09 -27.49 -9.44
N VAL A 63 10.14 -26.95 -8.80
CA VAL A 63 10.10 -26.50 -7.38
C VAL A 63 9.23 -25.25 -7.20
N GLY A 64 9.07 -24.45 -8.25
CA GLY A 64 8.26 -23.24 -8.22
C GLY A 64 8.19 -22.56 -9.59
N GLY A 65 7.59 -21.37 -9.62
CA GLY A 65 7.41 -20.60 -10.85
C GLY A 65 8.73 -20.07 -11.43
N LEU A 66 8.69 -19.68 -12.70
CA LEU A 66 9.82 -19.07 -13.43
C LEU A 66 9.89 -17.56 -13.18
N TYR A 67 11.11 -17.09 -12.92
CA TYR A 67 11.42 -15.68 -12.69
C TYR A 67 12.55 -15.24 -13.59
N ARG A 68 12.46 -14.00 -14.08
CA ARG A 68 13.51 -13.34 -14.84
C ARG A 68 14.39 -12.53 -13.91
N ARG A 69 15.70 -12.54 -14.16
CA ARG A 69 16.69 -11.73 -13.44
C ARG A 69 17.03 -10.50 -14.26
N VAL A 70 17.14 -9.36 -13.60
CA VAL A 70 17.63 -8.12 -14.20
C VAL A 70 18.82 -7.64 -13.36
N PHE A 71 19.97 -7.57 -14.02
CA PHE A 71 21.21 -7.11 -13.42
C PHE A 71 21.36 -5.63 -13.70
N LEU A 72 21.49 -4.84 -12.63
CA LEU A 72 21.41 -3.39 -12.67
C LEU A 72 22.78 -2.71 -12.80
N ARG A 73 23.85 -3.49 -12.68
CA ARG A 73 25.24 -3.07 -12.89
C ARG A 73 26.01 -4.26 -13.50
N ARG A 74 27.12 -3.99 -14.19
CA ARG A 74 28.12 -5.00 -14.57
C ARG A 74 28.91 -5.51 -13.34
N LEU A 75 28.21 -5.84 -12.26
CA LEU A 75 28.83 -6.38 -11.03
C LEU A 75 29.26 -7.84 -11.20
N HIS A 76 28.88 -8.47 -12.32
CA HIS A 76 29.12 -9.89 -12.56
C HIS A 76 29.79 -10.13 -13.92
N PRO A 77 31.05 -9.67 -14.11
CA PRO A 77 31.80 -9.92 -15.35
C PRO A 77 32.04 -11.42 -15.61
N HIS A 78 31.93 -12.26 -14.59
CA HIS A 78 32.13 -13.71 -14.69
C HIS A 78 30.87 -14.51 -15.04
N ILE A 79 29.68 -13.88 -15.07
CA ILE A 79 28.45 -14.59 -15.47
C ILE A 79 28.35 -14.53 -16.99
N PRO A 80 28.25 -15.67 -17.68
CA PRO A 80 28.13 -15.68 -19.13
C PRO A 80 26.82 -15.00 -19.56
N PRO A 81 26.80 -14.27 -20.70
CA PRO A 81 25.62 -13.53 -21.15
C PRO A 81 24.33 -14.38 -21.23
N ASN A 82 24.46 -15.67 -21.58
CA ASN A 82 23.33 -16.59 -21.65
C ASN A 82 22.66 -16.82 -20.30
N ASP A 83 23.43 -16.86 -19.21
CA ASP A 83 22.90 -17.09 -17.87
C ASP A 83 22.20 -15.85 -17.31
N LEU A 84 22.51 -14.66 -17.82
CA LEU A 84 21.85 -13.41 -17.42
C LEU A 84 20.41 -13.34 -17.93
N ALA A 85 20.16 -13.88 -19.13
CA ALA A 85 18.84 -13.89 -19.76
C ALA A 85 17.97 -15.09 -19.35
N GLN A 86 18.57 -16.10 -18.70
CA GLN A 86 17.90 -17.34 -18.36
C GLN A 86 16.91 -17.15 -17.19
N GLU A 87 15.68 -17.58 -17.44
CA GLU A 87 14.63 -17.68 -16.44
C GLU A 87 14.98 -18.77 -15.42
N LYS A 88 14.78 -18.50 -14.13
CA LYS A 88 15.14 -19.40 -13.04
C LYS A 88 13.92 -19.73 -12.21
N SER A 89 13.79 -21.00 -11.82
CA SER A 89 12.73 -21.42 -10.90
C SER A 89 12.99 -20.88 -9.50
N TRP A 90 11.93 -20.35 -8.87
CA TRP A 90 11.94 -19.89 -7.49
C TRP A 90 10.57 -20.12 -6.85
N PHE A 91 10.58 -20.50 -5.56
CA PHE A 91 9.37 -20.88 -4.82
C PHE A 91 8.78 -19.75 -3.95
N GLY A 92 9.38 -18.56 -3.99
CA GLY A 92 8.94 -17.45 -3.15
C GLY A 92 7.71 -16.72 -3.67
N ALA A 93 7.20 -15.79 -2.86
CA ALA A 93 5.98 -15.07 -3.15
C ALA A 93 6.11 -14.16 -4.38
N PRO A 94 5.28 -14.35 -5.44
CA PRO A 94 5.41 -13.61 -6.68
C PRO A 94 5.10 -12.12 -6.51
N ILE A 95 4.11 -11.77 -5.67
CA ILE A 95 3.77 -10.37 -5.37
C ILE A 95 4.93 -9.61 -4.72
N ALA A 96 5.71 -10.27 -3.86
CA ALA A 96 6.87 -9.63 -3.25
C ALA A 96 7.95 -9.33 -4.31
N ALA A 97 8.14 -10.21 -5.28
CA ALA A 97 9.03 -9.99 -6.41
C ALA A 97 8.51 -8.88 -7.34
N LEU A 98 7.22 -8.86 -7.64
CA LEU A 98 6.58 -7.81 -8.43
C LEU A 98 6.72 -6.43 -7.79
N ARG A 99 6.45 -6.32 -6.48
CA ARG A 99 6.59 -5.04 -5.75
C ARG A 99 8.01 -4.50 -5.88
N ARG A 100 9.03 -5.35 -5.69
CA ARG A 100 10.45 -4.97 -5.86
C ARG A 100 10.74 -4.50 -7.28
N ALA A 101 10.21 -5.19 -8.28
CA ALA A 101 10.40 -4.82 -9.69
C ALA A 101 9.72 -3.51 -10.05
N ILE A 102 8.47 -3.28 -9.60
CA ILE A 102 7.76 -2.02 -9.79
C ILE A 102 8.56 -0.86 -9.17
N HIS A 103 9.05 -1.00 -7.94
CA HIS A 103 9.90 0.04 -7.34
C HIS A 103 11.18 0.31 -8.16
N ALA A 104 11.79 -0.74 -8.73
CA ALA A 104 12.98 -0.57 -9.55
C ALA A 104 12.68 0.13 -10.90
N THR A 105 11.45 0.10 -11.41
CA THR A 105 11.08 0.86 -12.63
C THR A 105 11.13 2.39 -12.43
N GLY A 106 10.96 2.87 -11.19
CA GLY A 106 11.11 4.29 -10.83
C GLY A 106 12.56 4.72 -10.59
N SER A 107 13.53 3.80 -10.71
CA SER A 107 14.95 4.09 -10.55
C SER A 107 15.60 4.50 -11.87
N PHE A 108 16.80 5.09 -11.80
CA PHE A 108 17.69 5.34 -12.96
C PHE A 108 18.06 4.07 -13.75
N ARG A 109 17.64 2.90 -13.28
CA ARG A 109 17.95 1.57 -13.83
C ARG A 109 16.82 0.99 -14.69
N VAL A 110 15.84 1.82 -15.04
CA VAL A 110 14.76 1.44 -15.95
C VAL A 110 15.28 0.86 -17.28
N THR A 111 16.45 1.28 -17.74
CA THR A 111 17.09 0.80 -18.98
C THR A 111 17.53 -0.67 -18.96
N ALA A 112 17.61 -1.29 -17.77
CA ALA A 112 18.01 -2.70 -17.64
C ALA A 112 16.87 -3.69 -17.92
N PHE A 113 15.63 -3.21 -17.96
CA PHE A 113 14.46 -4.04 -18.24
C PHE A 113 14.19 -4.13 -19.74
N ARG A 114 13.54 -5.22 -20.17
CA ARG A 114 13.00 -5.32 -21.52
C ARG A 114 11.84 -4.32 -21.68
N PRO A 115 11.69 -3.67 -22.85
CA PRO A 115 10.59 -2.71 -23.07
C PRO A 115 9.19 -3.30 -22.80
N GLU A 116 8.98 -4.56 -23.20
CA GLU A 116 7.72 -5.29 -22.95
C GLU A 116 7.48 -5.52 -21.45
N ASP A 117 8.50 -5.93 -20.71
CA ASP A 117 8.34 -6.13 -19.27
C ASP A 117 8.06 -4.81 -18.55
N LEU A 118 8.66 -3.70 -19.02
CA LEU A 118 8.40 -2.37 -18.46
C LEU A 118 6.96 -1.92 -18.67
N SER A 119 6.41 -2.11 -19.88
CA SER A 119 5.02 -1.75 -20.14
C SER A 119 4.08 -2.57 -19.25
N GLN A 120 4.31 -3.88 -19.16
CA GLN A 120 3.53 -4.79 -18.33
C GLN A 120 3.64 -4.46 -16.83
N LEU A 121 4.84 -4.15 -16.32
CA LEU A 121 5.04 -3.74 -14.93
C LEU A 121 4.33 -2.41 -14.61
N ARG A 122 4.32 -1.45 -15.54
CA ARG A 122 3.57 -0.20 -15.37
C ARG A 122 2.06 -0.42 -15.41
N THR A 123 1.58 -1.29 -16.29
CA THR A 123 0.17 -1.70 -16.30
C THR A 123 -0.22 -2.32 -14.97
N LEU A 124 0.58 -3.26 -14.44
CA LEU A 124 0.36 -3.85 -13.12
C LEU A 124 0.37 -2.79 -12.01
N GLN A 125 1.30 -1.84 -12.04
CA GLN A 125 1.33 -0.74 -11.07
C GLN A 125 0.01 0.06 -11.10
N ALA A 126 -0.50 0.38 -12.28
CA ALA A 126 -1.76 1.10 -12.44
C ALA A 126 -2.96 0.27 -11.95
N LEU A 127 -3.00 -1.04 -12.26
CA LEU A 127 -4.05 -1.94 -11.79
C LEU A 127 -4.07 -2.05 -10.27
N TYR A 128 -2.90 -2.23 -9.63
CA TYR A 128 -2.81 -2.29 -8.17
C TYR A 128 -3.03 -0.94 -7.48
N ALA A 129 -2.84 0.18 -8.17
CA ALA A 129 -3.15 1.51 -7.64
C ALA A 129 -4.66 1.85 -7.72
N ARG A 130 -5.45 1.06 -8.44
CA ARG A 130 -6.88 1.31 -8.61
C ARG A 130 -7.61 1.29 -7.26
N PRO A 131 -8.54 2.24 -7.02
CA PRO A 131 -9.40 2.20 -5.85
C PRO A 131 -10.29 0.96 -5.86
N ASP A 132 -10.73 0.54 -4.68
CA ASP A 132 -11.70 -0.53 -4.57
C ASP A 132 -13.10 -0.02 -5.00
N PRO A 133 -13.96 -0.88 -5.55
CA PRO A 133 -15.28 -0.45 -6.01
C PRO A 133 -16.13 0.00 -4.82
N ASP A 134 -16.91 1.06 -5.05
CA ASP A 134 -17.87 1.56 -4.07
C ASP A 134 -19.02 0.56 -3.90
N LEU A 135 -19.43 0.34 -2.67
CA LEU A 135 -20.68 -0.36 -2.39
C LEU A 135 -21.82 0.49 -2.94
N SER A 136 -22.67 -0.10 -3.77
CA SER A 136 -23.90 0.57 -4.18
C SER A 136 -24.71 0.85 -2.90
N SER A 137 -24.70 2.09 -2.44
CA SER A 137 -25.60 2.52 -1.37
C SER A 137 -27.02 2.24 -1.88
N PRO A 138 -27.89 1.56 -1.11
CA PRO A 138 -29.30 1.51 -1.48
C PRO A 138 -29.73 2.96 -1.65
N ILE A 139 -30.17 3.31 -2.86
CA ILE A 139 -30.67 4.63 -3.24
C ILE A 139 -31.73 4.98 -2.20
N SER A 140 -31.37 5.78 -1.20
CA SER A 140 -32.38 6.38 -0.33
C SER A 140 -33.13 7.35 -1.23
N PRO A 141 -34.46 7.18 -1.41
CA PRO A 141 -35.22 8.10 -2.23
C PRO A 141 -35.04 9.52 -1.65
N PRO A 142 -34.94 10.56 -2.50
CA PRO A 142 -34.82 11.92 -2.02
C PRO A 142 -36.04 12.23 -1.16
N ILE A 143 -35.82 12.40 0.14
CA ILE A 143 -36.84 12.88 1.08
C ILE A 143 -37.29 14.24 0.53
N PRO A 144 -38.57 14.42 0.14
CA PRO A 144 -39.05 15.73 -0.28
C PRO A 144 -38.90 16.69 0.89
N ARG A 145 -38.03 17.69 0.76
CA ARG A 145 -38.00 18.82 1.70
C ARG A 145 -39.36 19.49 1.65
N ALA A 146 -40.17 19.30 2.69
CA ALA A 146 -41.39 20.07 2.87
C ALA A 146 -41.03 21.56 2.89
N ALA A 147 -41.60 22.32 1.96
CA ALA A 147 -41.44 23.76 1.90
C ALA A 147 -42.05 24.38 3.15
N VAL A 148 -41.23 25.12 3.91
CA VAL A 148 -41.71 25.99 4.98
C VAL A 148 -42.33 27.22 4.30
N PRO A 149 -43.61 27.56 4.52
CA PRO A 149 -44.17 28.81 4.03
C PRO A 149 -43.65 29.95 4.92
N SER A 150 -42.84 30.83 4.34
CA SER A 150 -42.51 32.12 4.97
C SER A 150 -43.67 33.08 4.71
N ALA A 151 -44.51 33.29 5.73
CA ALA A 151 -45.48 34.38 5.74
C ALA A 151 -44.77 35.66 6.21
N ASP A 152 -44.76 36.63 5.31
CA ASP A 152 -44.32 38.01 5.46
C ASP A 152 -45.38 38.79 6.26
N THR A 153 -45.05 39.25 7.47
CA THR A 153 -45.82 40.31 8.12
C THR A 153 -44.85 41.27 8.79
N ARG A 154 -44.68 42.43 8.14
CA ARG A 154 -44.12 43.66 8.70
C ARG A 154 -45.06 44.18 9.78
N ASP A 155 -44.54 44.55 10.94
CA ASP A 155 -45.13 45.63 11.73
C ASP A 155 -44.07 46.43 12.50
N ASP A 156 -44.34 47.72 12.57
CA ASP A 156 -43.48 48.84 12.91
C ASP A 156 -43.47 49.15 14.43
N ARG A 157 -42.39 49.80 14.90
CA ARG A 157 -42.28 50.73 16.06
C ARG A 157 -41.94 50.24 17.50
N PRO A 158 -41.33 51.10 18.37
CA PRO A 158 -39.93 50.94 18.82
C PRO A 158 -39.73 51.11 20.37
N PRO A 159 -38.60 51.64 20.92
CA PRO A 159 -37.58 50.86 21.60
C PRO A 159 -37.39 51.21 23.10
N SER A 160 -36.78 50.32 23.90
CA SER A 160 -36.04 50.76 25.10
C SER A 160 -35.03 49.75 25.65
N LYS A 161 -33.75 50.15 25.52
CA LYS A 161 -32.66 50.05 26.50
C LYS A 161 -32.26 48.65 27.00
N LYS A 162 -31.06 48.21 26.61
CA LYS A 162 -29.86 48.32 27.47
C LYS A 162 -28.57 47.95 26.70
N ARG A 163 -27.74 48.99 26.55
CA ARG A 163 -26.29 49.06 26.76
C ARG A 163 -25.32 48.36 25.77
N CYS A 164 -24.66 49.24 25.02
CA CYS A 164 -23.33 49.23 24.39
C CYS A 164 -22.28 48.30 25.07
N LEU A 165 -21.59 47.43 24.31
CA LEU A 165 -20.35 47.65 23.50
C LEU A 165 -19.10 47.91 24.37
N PRO A 166 -17.84 47.62 23.94
CA PRO A 166 -17.35 47.44 22.55
C PRO A 166 -16.44 46.20 22.33
N SER A 167 -16.37 45.68 21.10
CA SER A 167 -15.29 45.89 20.09
C SER A 167 -13.95 45.24 20.50
N GLY A 168 -13.26 44.47 19.67
CA GLY A 168 -13.41 44.23 18.25
C GLY A 168 -12.33 43.25 17.76
N SER A 169 -12.56 42.75 16.56
CA SER A 169 -11.67 41.96 15.70
C SER A 169 -10.29 42.61 15.52
N LEU A 170 -9.20 41.90 15.18
CA LEU A 170 -8.93 41.11 13.97
C LEU A 170 -7.68 40.22 14.20
N ALA A 171 -7.60 39.10 13.44
CA ALA A 171 -6.42 38.45 12.80
C ALA A 171 -5.02 38.58 13.47
N GLU A 172 -4.15 37.58 13.59
CA GLU A 172 -3.80 36.44 12.73
C GLU A 172 -2.72 35.58 13.47
N ASP A 173 -2.61 34.30 13.11
CA ASP A 173 -1.42 33.42 13.09
C ASP A 173 -0.48 33.26 14.31
N ASN A 174 -0.48 32.08 14.96
CA ASN A 174 0.51 31.01 14.70
C ASN A 174 0.50 29.88 15.75
N ALA A 175 0.44 28.65 15.21
CA ALA A 175 1.20 27.45 15.56
C ALA A 175 1.23 26.88 17.01
N SER A 176 0.48 25.77 17.15
CA SER A 176 0.86 24.48 17.76
C SER A 176 1.19 24.42 19.25
N GLU A 177 0.16 24.03 20.00
CA GLU A 177 0.21 23.47 21.34
C GLU A 177 0.05 21.94 21.25
N THR A 178 1.06 21.17 21.65
CA THR A 178 0.91 19.73 21.92
C THR A 178 1.32 19.43 23.35
N ARG A 179 0.29 19.42 24.21
CA ARG A 179 0.33 18.94 25.59
C ARG A 179 -0.50 17.66 25.62
N TYR A 180 0.16 16.50 25.60
CA TYR A 180 -0.48 15.23 25.92
C TYR A 180 -0.12 14.87 27.35
N ASP A 181 -1.13 14.77 28.20
CA ASP A 181 -1.03 14.19 29.52
C ASP A 181 -1.95 12.96 29.60
N GLN A 182 -1.35 11.90 30.16
CA GLN A 182 -1.88 10.75 30.91
C GLN A 182 -3.10 9.97 30.38
N THR A 183 -3.03 8.66 30.09
CA THR A 183 -2.72 7.46 30.90
C THR A 183 -3.99 6.62 31.00
N ARG A 184 -3.96 5.37 30.52
CA ARG A 184 -4.64 4.29 31.24
C ARG A 184 -4.09 2.92 30.84
N GLU A 185 -3.59 2.25 31.86
CA GLU A 185 -3.09 0.89 31.88
C GLU A 185 -4.17 -0.13 31.49
N SER A 186 -3.76 -1.20 30.81
CA SER A 186 -4.44 -2.49 30.90
C SER A 186 -3.41 -3.60 30.80
N SER A 187 -3.30 -4.33 31.90
CA SER A 187 -2.41 -5.45 32.16
C SER A 187 -2.82 -6.68 31.34
N HIS A 188 -1.86 -7.36 30.69
CA HIS A 188 -1.72 -8.83 30.56
C HIS A 188 -0.89 -9.19 29.32
N SER A 189 0.37 -9.60 29.52
CA SER A 189 0.96 -10.84 28.98
C SER A 189 2.45 -10.87 29.31
N LYS A 190 2.88 -11.93 29.97
CA LYS A 190 4.30 -12.29 30.07
C LYS A 190 4.83 -12.64 28.68
N ASP A 191 6.14 -12.48 28.51
CA ASP A 191 6.95 -12.75 27.31
C ASP A 191 6.75 -11.82 26.12
N VAL A 192 7.32 -10.61 26.21
CA VAL A 192 8.04 -9.99 25.09
C VAL A 192 9.20 -9.18 25.67
N HIS A 193 10.41 -9.38 25.16
CA HIS A 193 11.52 -8.46 25.36
C HIS A 193 11.14 -7.09 24.77
N ASP A 194 10.57 -6.21 25.58
CA ASP A 194 10.32 -4.82 25.20
C ASP A 194 11.65 -4.05 25.26
N TRP A 195 12.28 -3.92 24.10
CA TRP A 195 13.43 -3.04 23.90
C TRP A 195 12.93 -1.60 23.83
N VAL A 196 12.93 -0.90 24.98
CA VAL A 196 12.55 0.52 25.04
C VAL A 196 13.82 1.36 25.10
N LEU A 197 14.17 2.00 23.98
CA LEU A 197 15.24 2.98 23.87
C LEU A 197 14.63 4.38 23.77
N GLY A 198 14.62 5.10 24.89
CA GLY A 198 14.13 6.47 24.95
C GLY A 198 15.26 7.50 24.89
N PRO A 199 15.02 8.74 24.41
CA PRO A 199 16.00 9.84 24.41
C PRO A 199 16.42 10.32 25.80
N ARG A 200 15.84 9.73 26.86
CA ARG A 200 16.14 9.99 28.27
C ARG A 200 17.17 9.00 28.85
N MET A 201 17.52 7.93 28.13
CA MET A 201 18.46 6.91 28.60
C MET A 201 19.88 7.24 28.16
N SER A 202 20.84 7.07 29.08
CA SER A 202 22.25 7.23 28.75
C SER A 202 22.79 5.96 28.09
N THR A 203 23.88 6.10 27.32
CA THR A 203 24.51 4.97 26.61
C THR A 203 24.98 3.86 27.57
N GLU A 204 25.46 4.25 28.76
CA GLU A 204 25.88 3.31 29.80
C GLU A 204 24.71 2.46 30.32
N GLU A 205 23.57 3.09 30.52
CA GLU A 205 22.34 2.45 31.02
C GLU A 205 21.78 1.41 30.04
N ILE A 206 21.95 1.65 28.74
CA ILE A 206 21.57 0.73 27.67
C ILE A 206 22.49 -0.49 27.66
N VAL A 207 23.81 -0.27 27.76
CA VAL A 207 24.78 -1.36 27.81
C VAL A 207 24.55 -2.22 29.05
N SER A 208 24.32 -1.64 30.23
CA SER A 208 24.05 -2.44 31.43
C SER A 208 22.77 -3.26 31.35
N ARG A 209 21.71 -2.78 30.69
CA ARG A 209 20.45 -3.53 30.56
C ARG A 209 20.51 -4.69 29.57
N TYR A 210 21.29 -4.53 28.51
CA TYR A 210 21.20 -5.41 27.33
C TYR A 210 22.53 -6.03 26.90
N ALA A 211 23.65 -5.70 27.55
CA ALA A 211 24.89 -6.43 27.34
C ALA A 211 24.72 -7.86 27.84
N SER A 212 24.99 -8.80 26.94
CA SER A 212 25.06 -10.22 27.23
C SER A 212 26.10 -10.48 28.31
N VAL A 213 25.67 -11.00 29.47
CA VAL A 213 26.59 -11.52 30.49
C VAL A 213 27.15 -12.83 29.93
N PHE A 214 28.42 -12.81 29.51
CA PHE A 214 29.21 -14.02 29.25
C PHE A 214 30.02 -14.36 30.48
#